data_AF-A0A7Y3FTJ9-F1
#
_entry.id   AF-A0A7Y3FTJ9-F1
#
_cell.length_a   1.000
_cell.length_b   1.000
_cell.length_c   1.000
_cell.angle_alpha   90.00
_cell.angle_beta   90.00
_cell.angle_gamma   90.00
#
_symmetry.space_group_name_H-M   'P 1'
#
loop_
_entity.id
_entity.type
_entity.pdbx_description
1 polymer ?
#
loop_
_entity_poly.entity_id
_entity_poly.type
_entity_poly.pdbx_seq_one_letter_code
_entity_poly.pdbx_strand_id
1 'polypeptide(L)'
;MELVRIEKLIEKYFEARTTEAEEQELREYFTGEGVEPHLEQYRPMFAYFSHAKQERYTQQVPLKPRRNVYKWISVAAVVVLVAGIFFGRQYQEQKEAEYAYLQTKKALGLLAANLDRGTQKVAYLHEFEETKEKIYKNN
;
A
#
# COMPACT_ATOMS: atom_id res chain seq x y z
N MET A 1 15.22 -11.17 71.91
CA MET A 1 13.82 -10.69 71.79
C MET A 1 13.34 -10.60 70.34
N GLU A 2 14.23 -10.52 69.34
CA GLU A 2 13.80 -10.45 67.92
C GLU A 2 13.38 -11.80 67.30
N LEU A 3 13.95 -12.93 67.76
CA LEU A 3 13.63 -14.27 67.20
C LEU A 3 12.17 -14.68 67.36
N VAL A 4 11.59 -14.45 68.55
CA VAL A 4 10.17 -14.75 68.84
C VAL A 4 9.23 -13.96 67.93
N ARG A 5 9.67 -12.78 67.46
CA ARG A 5 8.90 -11.95 66.54
C ARG A 5 8.94 -12.52 65.12
N ILE A 6 10.11 -12.96 64.64
CA ILE A 6 10.25 -13.62 63.33
C ILE A 6 9.46 -14.92 63.28
N GLU A 7 9.49 -15.73 64.34
CA GLU A 7 8.71 -16.98 64.42
C GLU A 7 7.19 -16.72 64.31
N LYS A 8 6.68 -15.70 65.02
CA LYS A 8 5.28 -15.28 64.89
C LYS A 8 4.94 -14.75 63.50
N LEU A 9 5.87 -14.04 62.86
CA LEU A 9 5.67 -13.55 61.50
C LEU A 9 5.61 -14.69 60.48
N ILE A 10 6.42 -15.74 60.66
CA ILE A 10 6.37 -16.95 59.82
C ILE A 10 5.03 -17.67 59.97
N GLU A 11 4.55 -17.83 61.21
CA GLU A 11 3.23 -18.42 61.47
C GLU A 11 2.11 -17.59 60.81
N LYS A 12 2.14 -16.27 60.98
CA LYS A 12 1.21 -15.34 60.34
C LYS A 12 1.27 -15.37 58.81
N TYR A 13 2.47 -15.56 58.24
CA TYR A 13 2.68 -15.71 56.80
C TYR A 13 2.05 -17.00 56.29
N PHE A 14 2.20 -18.11 57.01
CA PHE A 14 1.54 -19.37 56.68
C PHE A 14 0.02 -19.31 56.82
N GLU A 15 -0.50 -18.47 57.72
CA GLU A 15 -1.92 -18.14 57.80
C GLU A 15 -2.40 -17.15 56.71
N ALA A 16 -1.49 -16.65 55.86
CA ALA A 16 -1.76 -15.64 54.83
C ALA A 16 -2.36 -14.33 55.40
N ARG A 17 -1.93 -13.94 56.59
CA ARG A 17 -2.40 -12.73 57.29
C ARG A 17 -1.36 -11.61 57.34
N THR A 18 -0.18 -11.81 56.76
CA THR A 18 0.90 -10.81 56.76
C THR A 18 0.55 -9.58 55.93
N THR A 19 1.13 -8.45 56.34
CA THR A 19 1.14 -7.20 55.58
C THR A 19 2.42 -7.10 54.75
N GLU A 20 2.43 -6.24 53.73
CA GLU A 20 3.59 -6.03 52.85
C GLU A 20 4.86 -5.64 53.63
N ALA A 21 4.73 -4.78 54.66
CA ALA A 21 5.84 -4.38 55.51
C ALA A 21 6.44 -5.56 56.32
N GLU A 22 5.58 -6.46 56.80
CA GLU A 22 6.00 -7.66 57.54
C GLU A 22 6.69 -8.68 56.62
N GLU A 23 6.21 -8.84 55.39
CA GLU A 23 6.86 -9.69 54.40
C GLU A 23 8.22 -9.14 53.96
N GLN A 24 8.35 -7.82 53.90
CA GLN A 24 9.63 -7.19 53.63
C GLN A 24 10.63 -7.43 54.76
N GLU A 25 10.19 -7.36 56.02
CA GLU A 25 11.01 -7.72 57.17
C GLU A 25 11.47 -9.19 57.11
N LEU A 26 10.56 -10.13 56.78
CA LEU A 26 10.92 -11.53 56.58
C LEU A 26 11.97 -11.70 55.46
N ARG A 27 11.80 -11.00 54.33
CA ARG A 27 12.79 -11.04 53.23
C ARG A 27 14.16 -10.50 53.64
N GLU A 28 14.20 -9.40 54.37
CA GLU A 28 15.45 -8.81 54.86
C GLU A 28 16.17 -9.75 55.83
N TYR A 29 15.44 -10.34 56.78
CA TYR A 29 15.98 -11.31 57.74
C TYR A 29 16.59 -12.53 57.03
N PHE A 30 15.86 -13.15 56.10
CA PHE A 30 16.31 -14.37 55.41
C PHE A 30 17.34 -14.14 54.29
N THR A 31 17.53 -12.89 53.86
CA THR A 31 18.59 -12.52 52.91
C THR A 31 19.94 -12.31 53.62
N GLY A 32 19.93 -12.00 54.92
CA GLY A 32 21.15 -11.83 55.73
C GLY A 32 21.97 -13.12 55.93
N GLU A 33 23.20 -12.96 56.42
CA GLU A 33 24.11 -14.09 56.71
C GLU A 33 23.85 -14.75 58.08
N GLY A 34 23.10 -14.09 58.98
CA GLY A 34 22.87 -14.52 60.37
C GLY A 34 21.50 -15.15 60.62
N VAL A 35 21.07 -16.12 59.80
CA VAL A 35 19.82 -16.85 60.03
C VAL A 35 20.04 -17.97 61.03
N GLU A 36 19.19 -18.05 62.06
CA GLU A 36 19.27 -19.10 63.08
C GLU A 36 19.01 -20.52 62.53
N PRO A 37 19.67 -21.56 63.08
CA PRO A 37 19.67 -22.91 62.49
C PRO A 37 18.29 -23.54 62.35
N HIS A 38 17.35 -23.27 63.26
CA HIS A 38 16.00 -23.85 63.20
C HIS A 38 15.08 -23.16 62.17
N LEU A 39 15.43 -21.95 61.75
CA LEU A 39 14.68 -21.17 60.75
C LEU A 39 15.28 -21.29 59.36
N GLU A 40 16.49 -21.84 59.24
CA GLU A 40 17.21 -21.99 57.97
C GLU A 40 16.40 -22.74 56.90
N GLN A 41 15.54 -23.67 57.31
CA GLN A 41 14.62 -24.39 56.42
C GLN A 41 13.67 -23.48 55.63
N TYR A 42 13.33 -22.29 56.15
CA TYR A 42 12.42 -21.34 55.51
C TYR A 42 13.12 -20.35 54.59
N ARG A 43 14.46 -20.27 54.66
CA ARG A 43 15.30 -19.38 53.86
C ARG A 43 14.98 -19.40 52.34
N PRO A 44 14.82 -20.55 51.66
CA PRO A 44 14.52 -20.55 50.23
C PRO A 44 13.18 -19.89 49.88
N MET A 45 12.21 -19.84 50.80
CA MET A 45 10.91 -19.19 50.53
C MET A 45 11.05 -17.67 50.38
N PHE A 46 11.95 -17.04 51.13
CA PHE A 46 12.07 -15.59 51.21
C PHE A 46 13.28 -15.04 50.45
N ALA A 47 14.35 -15.82 50.31
CA ALA A 47 15.59 -15.40 49.65
C ALA A 47 15.66 -15.76 48.15
N TYR A 48 14.81 -16.66 47.62
CA TYR A 48 14.93 -17.14 46.23
C TYR A 48 14.78 -16.03 45.18
N PHE A 49 13.86 -15.08 45.40
CA PHE A 49 13.57 -14.02 44.42
C PHE A 49 14.72 -13.01 44.24
N SER A 50 15.63 -12.87 45.22
CA SER A 50 16.78 -11.98 45.07
C SER A 50 17.77 -12.50 44.01
N HIS A 51 17.92 -13.82 43.92
CA HIS A 51 18.70 -14.50 42.88
C HIS A 51 17.95 -14.58 41.56
N ALA A 52 16.68 -15.01 41.57
CA ALA A 52 15.90 -15.15 40.34
C ALA A 52 15.72 -13.82 39.57
N LYS A 53 15.70 -12.67 40.26
CA LYS A 53 15.67 -11.33 39.63
C LYS A 53 16.90 -11.04 38.76
N GLN A 54 18.02 -11.72 39.00
CA GLN A 54 19.24 -11.57 38.22
C GLN A 54 19.17 -12.33 36.90
N GLU A 55 18.30 -13.35 36.79
CA GLU A 55 18.10 -14.09 35.55
C GLU A 55 17.41 -13.18 34.53
N ARG A 56 18.12 -12.86 33.45
CA ARG A 56 17.59 -12.13 32.32
C ARG A 56 17.55 -13.04 31.10
N TYR A 57 16.45 -13.00 30.37
CA TYR A 57 16.35 -13.64 29.06
C TYR A 57 17.22 -12.87 28.06
N THR A 58 18.38 -13.42 27.71
CA THR A 58 19.39 -12.78 26.84
C THR A 58 19.23 -13.13 25.35
N GLN A 59 18.28 -13.99 25.00
CA GLN A 59 18.07 -14.39 23.61
C GLN A 59 17.27 -13.34 22.86
N GLN A 60 17.72 -13.04 21.65
CA GLN A 60 16.97 -12.20 20.73
C GLN A 60 15.75 -12.99 20.22
N VAL A 61 14.55 -12.49 20.52
CA VAL A 61 13.31 -13.07 19.99
C VAL A 61 13.23 -12.73 18.50
N PRO A 62 13.16 -13.72 17.59
CA PRO A 62 13.04 -13.45 16.17
C PRO A 62 11.64 -12.90 15.86
N LEU A 63 11.52 -11.57 15.81
CA LEU A 63 10.30 -10.90 15.38
C LEU A 63 10.20 -10.97 13.85
N LYS A 64 9.21 -11.70 13.32
CA LYS A 64 8.89 -11.65 11.89
C LYS A 64 8.01 -10.43 11.59
N PRO A 65 8.50 -9.42 10.86
CA PRO A 65 7.68 -8.26 10.50
C PRO A 65 6.58 -8.68 9.51
N ARG A 66 5.35 -8.21 9.75
CA ARG A 66 4.24 -8.35 8.79
C ARG A 66 4.47 -7.39 7.61
N ARG A 67 4.63 -7.93 6.39
CA ARG A 67 4.64 -7.14 5.15
C ARG A 67 3.21 -6.86 4.72
N ASN A 68 2.82 -5.59 4.74
CA ASN A 68 1.48 -5.17 4.33
C ASN A 68 1.50 -4.67 2.88
N VAL A 69 1.44 -5.59 1.93
CA VAL A 69 1.43 -5.32 0.48
C VAL A 69 0.22 -4.51 0.02
N TYR A 70 -0.88 -4.56 0.78
CA TYR A 70 -2.13 -3.84 0.48
C TYR A 70 -1.98 -2.31 0.53
N LYS A 71 -0.97 -1.78 1.22
CA LYS A 71 -0.70 -0.32 1.26
C LYS A 71 -0.39 0.26 -0.13
N TRP A 72 0.23 -0.53 -1.01
CA TRP A 72 0.63 -0.10 -2.35
C TRP A 72 -0.49 -0.23 -3.39
N ILE A 73 -1.54 -0.98 -3.10
CA ILE A 73 -2.67 -1.19 -4.03
C ILE A 73 -3.43 0.11 -4.27
N SER A 74 -3.63 0.92 -3.22
CA SER A 74 -4.28 2.22 -3.34
C SER A 74 -3.47 3.18 -4.22
N VAL A 75 -2.14 3.19 -4.06
CA VAL A 75 -1.23 4.00 -4.88
C VAL A 75 -1.27 3.55 -6.34
N ALA A 76 -1.21 2.24 -6.59
CA ALA A 76 -1.29 1.68 -7.94
C ALA A 76 -2.62 2.03 -8.64
N ALA A 77 -3.75 1.96 -7.93
CA ALA A 77 -5.06 2.29 -8.49
C ALA A 77 -5.15 3.75 -8.95
N VAL A 78 -4.62 4.69 -8.16
CA VAL A 78 -4.60 6.11 -8.53
C VAL A 78 -3.75 6.35 -9.79
N VAL A 79 -2.57 5.73 -9.87
CA VAL A 79 -1.69 5.85 -11.04
C VAL A 79 -2.37 5.32 -12.31
N VAL A 80 -3.05 4.17 -12.23
CA VAL A 80 -3.79 3.59 -13.36
C VAL A 80 -4.93 4.50 -13.82
N LEU A 81 -5.68 5.11 -12.89
CA LEU A 81 -6.77 6.03 -13.24
C LEU A 81 -6.24 7.30 -13.93
N VAL A 82 -5.18 7.91 -13.40
CA VAL A 82 -4.59 9.11 -14.02
C VAL A 82 -4.02 8.80 -15.40
N ALA A 83 -3.29 7.69 -15.53
CA ALA A 83 -2.78 7.24 -16.83
C ALA A 83 -3.93 6.96 -17.81
N GLY A 84 -4.99 6.28 -17.37
CA GLY A 84 -6.16 6.00 -18.18
C GLY A 84 -6.87 7.26 -18.68
N ILE A 85 -7.03 8.28 -17.83
CA ILE A 85 -7.62 9.56 -18.24
C ILE A 85 -6.70 10.31 -19.21
N PHE A 86 -5.40 10.37 -18.92
CA PHE A 86 -4.43 11.09 -19.73
C PHE A 86 -4.28 10.49 -21.13
N PHE A 87 -3.97 9.18 -21.22
CA PHE A 87 -3.81 8.50 -22.50
C PHE A 87 -5.15 8.25 -23.21
N GLY A 88 -6.24 8.07 -22.46
CA GLY A 88 -7.58 7.85 -23.02
C GLY A 88 -8.08 9.04 -23.83
N ARG A 89 -7.89 10.27 -23.34
CA ARG A 89 -8.26 11.49 -24.09
C ARG A 89 -7.46 11.62 -25.39
N GLN A 90 -6.14 11.42 -25.30
CA GLN A 90 -5.26 11.49 -26.47
C GLN A 90 -5.65 10.45 -27.53
N TYR A 91 -6.03 9.25 -27.12
CA TYR A 91 -6.48 8.20 -28.04
C TYR A 91 -7.81 8.55 -28.72
N GLN A 92 -8.74 9.16 -27.99
CA GLN A 92 -10.02 9.61 -28.56
C GLN A 92 -9.83 10.74 -29.58
N GLU A 93 -9.00 11.75 -29.28
CA GLU A 93 -8.71 12.85 -30.21
C GLU A 93 -8.05 12.35 -31.50
N GLN A 94 -7.12 11.40 -31.40
CA GLN A 94 -6.50 10.79 -32.59
C GLN A 94 -7.52 10.04 -33.45
N LYS A 95 -8.43 9.29 -32.83
CA LYS A 95 -9.50 8.56 -33.51
C LYS A 95 -10.47 9.51 -34.23
N GLU A 96 -10.85 10.60 -33.59
CA GLU A 96 -11.73 11.61 -34.19
C GLU A 96 -11.05 12.32 -35.36
N ALA A 97 -9.78 12.70 -35.21
CA ALA A 97 -9.00 13.31 -36.29
C ALA A 97 -8.85 12.38 -37.49
N GLU A 98 -8.55 11.09 -37.26
CA GLU A 98 -8.47 10.08 -38.31
C GLU A 98 -9.81 9.90 -39.03
N TYR A 99 -10.92 9.83 -38.27
CA TYR A 99 -12.26 9.73 -38.84
C TYR A 99 -12.62 10.94 -39.70
N ALA A 100 -12.38 12.16 -39.21
CA ALA A 100 -12.63 13.39 -39.95
C ALA A 100 -11.77 13.49 -41.22
N TYR A 101 -10.51 13.08 -41.14
CA TYR A 101 -9.61 13.01 -42.29
C TYR A 101 -10.12 12.04 -43.36
N LEU A 102 -10.55 10.83 -42.96
CA LEU A 102 -11.10 9.83 -43.88
C LEU A 102 -12.37 10.32 -44.57
N GLN A 103 -13.28 10.96 -43.83
CA GLN A 103 -14.49 11.55 -44.40
C GLN A 103 -14.16 12.66 -45.40
N THR A 104 -13.24 13.55 -45.05
CA THR A 104 -12.81 14.64 -45.92
C THR A 104 -12.15 14.11 -47.19
N LYS A 105 -11.25 13.13 -47.06
CA LYS A 105 -10.61 12.46 -48.21
C LYS A 105 -11.64 11.84 -49.14
N LYS A 106 -12.67 11.18 -48.58
CA LYS A 106 -13.77 10.61 -49.36
C LYS A 106 -14.55 11.68 -50.10
N ALA A 107 -14.92 12.78 -49.43
CA ALA A 107 -15.65 13.88 -50.04
C ALA A 107 -14.84 14.56 -51.16
N LEU A 108 -13.56 14.83 -50.93
CA LEU A 108 -12.65 15.38 -51.94
C LEU A 108 -12.49 14.44 -53.13
N GLY A 109 -12.43 13.13 -52.91
CA GLY A 109 -12.40 12.13 -53.99
C GLY A 109 -13.65 12.17 -54.87
N LEU A 110 -14.83 12.36 -54.27
CA LEU A 110 -16.08 12.52 -55.03
C LEU A 110 -16.11 13.84 -55.82
N LEU A 111 -15.61 14.93 -55.22
CA LEU A 111 -15.50 16.22 -55.91
C LEU A 111 -14.54 16.14 -57.10
N ALA A 112 -13.37 15.52 -56.92
CA ALA A 112 -12.40 15.30 -57.99
C ALA A 112 -13.02 14.49 -59.14
N ALA A 113 -13.70 13.38 -58.82
CA ALA A 113 -14.37 12.57 -59.83
C ALA A 113 -15.48 13.33 -60.59
N ASN A 114 -16.19 14.24 -59.93
CA ASN A 114 -17.19 15.08 -60.59
C ASN A 114 -16.55 16.20 -61.43
N LEU A 115 -15.43 16.77 -60.97
CA LEU A 115 -14.66 17.75 -61.72
C LEU A 115 -14.10 17.14 -63.01
N ASP A 116 -13.52 15.94 -62.94
CA ASP A 116 -12.99 15.23 -64.11
C ASP A 116 -14.08 15.01 -65.18
N ARG A 117 -15.28 14.58 -64.75
CA ARG A 117 -16.44 14.45 -65.66
C ARG A 117 -16.89 15.79 -66.22
N GLY A 118 -16.85 16.86 -65.43
CA GLY A 118 -17.17 18.22 -65.87
C GLY A 118 -16.22 18.70 -66.95
N THR A 119 -14.92 18.55 -66.74
CA THR A 119 -13.86 18.92 -67.70
C THR A 119 -13.99 18.15 -69.02
N GLN A 120 -14.29 16.85 -68.97
CA GLN A 120 -14.55 16.05 -70.18
C GLN A 120 -15.74 16.57 -71.00
N LYS A 121 -16.83 16.96 -70.32
CA LYS A 121 -18.00 17.54 -70.99
C LYS A 121 -17.70 18.90 -71.62
N VAL A 122 -16.92 19.75 -70.94
CA VAL A 122 -16.50 21.06 -71.48
C VAL A 122 -15.59 20.87 -72.70
N ALA A 123 -14.64 19.93 -72.65
CA ALA A 123 -13.79 19.60 -73.79
C ALA A 123 -14.62 19.16 -75.01
N TYR A 124 -15.63 18.31 -74.80
CA TYR A 124 -16.54 17.89 -75.87
C TYR A 124 -17.36 19.05 -76.47
N LEU A 125 -17.83 20.00 -75.64
CA LEU A 125 -18.53 21.18 -76.14
C LEU A 125 -17.62 22.07 -77.02
N HIS A 126 -16.35 22.22 -76.65
CA HIS A 126 -15.39 22.97 -77.44
C HIS A 126 -15.15 22.32 -78.83
N GLU A 127 -14.99 21.00 -78.90
CA GLU A 127 -14.88 20.28 -80.17
C GLU A 127 -16.14 20.42 -81.04
N PHE A 128 -17.32 20.39 -80.41
CA PHE A 128 -18.58 20.58 -81.12
C PHE A 128 -18.72 22.01 -81.68
N GLU A 129 -18.37 23.04 -80.90
CA GLU A 129 -18.38 24.44 -81.35
C GLU A 129 -17.41 24.67 -82.50
N GLU A 130 -16.17 24.17 -82.41
CA GLU A 130 -15.20 24.26 -83.50
C GLU A 130 -15.71 23.59 -84.79
N THR A 131 -16.32 22.42 -84.67
CA THR A 131 -16.87 21.69 -85.81
C THR A 131 -18.03 22.43 -86.43
N LYS A 132 -18.93 22.99 -85.62
CA LYS A 132 -20.04 23.84 -86.08
C LYS A 132 -19.54 25.07 -86.82
N GLU A 133 -18.56 25.79 -86.26
CA GLU A 133 -17.96 26.96 -86.92
C GLU A 133 -17.31 26.60 -88.27
N LYS A 134 -16.57 25.47 -88.33
CA LYS A 134 -15.97 24.99 -89.58
C LYS A 134 -17.03 24.72 -90.65
N ILE A 135 -18.15 24.11 -90.28
CA ILE A 135 -19.26 23.85 -91.22
C ILE A 135 -19.92 25.17 -91.67
N TYR A 136 -20.13 26.11 -90.75
CA TYR A 136 -20.82 27.37 -91.05
C TYR A 136 -19.96 28.36 -91.88
N LYS A 137 -18.63 28.32 -91.76
CA LYS A 137 -17.70 29.15 -92.55
C LYS A 137 -17.43 28.59 -93.97
N ASN A 138 -17.77 27.32 -94.22
CA ASN A 138 -17.55 26.64 -95.51
C ASN A 138 -18.81 26.60 -96.41
N ASN A 139 -19.89 27.27 -96.01
CA ASN A 139 -21.07 27.60 -96.82
C ASN A 139 -21.17 29.12 -96.98
#